data_AF-A0A9D2CYD9-F1
#
_entry.id   AF-A0A9D2CYD9-F1
#
_cell.length_a   1.000
_cell.length_b   1.000
_cell.length_c   1.000
_cell.angle_alpha   90.00
_cell.angle_beta   90.00
_cell.angle_gamma   90.00
#
_symmetry.space_group_name_H-M   'P 1'
#
loop_
_entity.id
_entity.type
_entity.pdbx_description
1 polymer ?
#
loop_
_entity_poly.entity_id
_entity_poly.type
_entity_poly.pdbx_seq_one_letter_code
_entity_poly.pdbx_strand_id
1 'polypeptide(L)'
;MENTIGADNGGFIKDLDDFFAKKFSDFDMISAMPSYESITVAMILKNKNRIEEGEYAANEMRKIAYQPDPAKVLAEIKERYVDASFTFSFRVAPFKVRLSAFFGGSATGKYIAKLIQNYGEDPKLLWQKLGLAEKDWKAVLRGYFIPEKSLIYKITLLLGISREDNFKLMQECGCYYDFADARDVVVRYLVDYRVYNREMIDRAFEEYKLRKLL
;
A
#
# COMPACT_ATOMS: atom_id res chain seq x y z
N MET A 1 -7.54 -9.98 30.21
CA MET A 1 -8.43 -8.93 29.69
C MET A 1 -8.27 -8.94 28.19
N GLU A 2 -9.13 -9.71 27.53
CA GLU A 2 -9.25 -9.70 26.07
C GLU A 2 -9.84 -8.35 25.67
N ASN A 3 -9.05 -7.52 24.98
CA ASN A 3 -9.58 -6.35 24.28
C ASN A 3 -10.25 -6.86 23.00
N THR A 4 -11.51 -7.25 23.12
CA THR A 4 -12.45 -7.23 22.01
C THR A 4 -12.58 -5.78 21.57
N ILE A 5 -11.85 -5.41 20.51
CA ILE A 5 -12.15 -4.23 19.72
C ILE A 5 -13.52 -4.51 19.12
N GLY A 6 -14.56 -4.03 19.81
CA GLY A 6 -15.91 -3.97 19.27
C GLY A 6 -15.85 -3.19 17.96
N ALA A 7 -16.52 -3.73 16.95
CA ALA A 7 -16.71 -3.13 15.65
C ALA A 7 -17.50 -1.81 15.77
N ASP A 8 -16.84 -0.75 16.24
CA ASP A 8 -17.31 0.60 15.97
C ASP A 8 -16.86 0.97 14.56
N ASN A 9 -17.80 0.77 13.63
CA ASN A 9 -17.63 1.03 12.22
C ASN A 9 -17.24 2.48 11.90
N GLY A 10 -17.52 3.44 12.80
CA GLY A 10 -17.09 4.84 12.66
C GLY A 10 -15.63 5.05 13.07
N GLY A 11 -15.13 4.28 14.04
CA GLY A 11 -13.75 4.35 14.51
C GLY A 11 -12.72 3.94 13.45
N PHE A 12 -12.99 2.83 12.74
CA PHE A 12 -12.07 2.30 11.72
C PHE A 12 -11.73 3.29 10.59
N ILE A 13 -12.74 3.92 9.99
CA ILE A 13 -12.53 4.88 8.89
C ILE A 13 -11.85 6.14 9.41
N LYS A 14 -12.21 6.59 10.61
CA LYS A 14 -11.55 7.72 11.25
C LYS A 14 -10.06 7.43 11.50
N ASP A 15 -9.72 6.25 11.99
CA ASP A 15 -8.32 5.86 12.22
C ASP A 15 -7.53 5.77 10.90
N LEU A 16 -8.16 5.26 9.84
CA LEU A 16 -7.59 5.26 8.50
C LEU A 16 -7.37 6.68 7.98
N ASP A 17 -8.33 7.59 8.18
CA ASP A 17 -8.23 9.00 7.80
C ASP A 17 -7.11 9.72 8.55
N ASP A 18 -6.99 9.48 9.86
CA ASP A 18 -5.91 10.02 10.69
C ASP A 18 -4.55 9.47 10.25
N PHE A 19 -4.48 8.19 9.86
CA PHE A 19 -3.27 7.61 9.30
C PHE A 19 -2.93 8.20 7.93
N PHE A 20 -3.92 8.31 7.05
CA PHE A 20 -3.76 8.84 5.71
C PHE A 20 -3.27 10.29 5.75
N ALA A 21 -3.90 11.13 6.57
CA ALA A 21 -3.53 12.52 6.73
C ALA A 21 -2.07 12.73 7.19
N LYS A 22 -1.52 11.76 7.94
CA LYS A 22 -0.13 11.76 8.43
C LYS A 22 0.88 11.14 7.45
N LYS A 23 0.43 10.35 6.49
CA LYS A 23 1.32 9.52 5.66
C LYS A 23 1.29 9.90 4.19
N PHE A 24 0.13 10.27 3.65
CA PHE A 24 0.02 10.68 2.25
C PHE A 24 0.92 11.87 1.96
N SER A 25 1.70 11.75 0.88
CA SER A 25 2.81 12.65 0.58
C SER A 25 2.83 13.14 -0.87
N ASP A 26 1.70 13.08 -1.58
CA ASP A 26 1.53 13.81 -2.83
C ASP A 26 1.30 15.30 -2.53
N PHE A 27 2.41 16.02 -2.30
CA PHE A 27 2.35 17.42 -1.89
C PHE A 27 1.82 18.34 -2.99
N ASP A 28 1.97 17.96 -4.26
CA ASP A 28 1.42 18.72 -5.38
C ASP A 28 -0.10 18.61 -5.37
N MET A 29 -0.63 17.40 -5.17
CA MET A 29 -2.07 17.20 -4.99
C MET A 29 -2.57 17.91 -3.73
N ILE A 30 -1.93 17.75 -2.58
CA ILE A 30 -2.36 18.36 -1.32
C ILE A 30 -2.41 19.89 -1.47
N SER A 31 -1.37 20.50 -2.02
CA SER A 31 -1.28 21.96 -2.15
C SER A 31 -2.21 22.56 -3.22
N ALA A 32 -2.73 21.74 -4.12
CA ALA A 32 -3.73 22.13 -5.11
C ALA A 32 -5.18 22.14 -4.58
N MET A 33 -5.39 21.73 -3.32
CA MET A 33 -6.71 21.73 -2.71
C MET A 33 -7.16 23.15 -2.34
N PRO A 34 -8.41 23.57 -2.66
CA PRO A 34 -8.91 24.91 -2.33
C PRO A 34 -8.82 25.28 -0.84
N SER A 35 -8.98 24.29 0.04
CA SER A 35 -8.90 24.49 1.49
C SER A 35 -7.48 24.42 2.07
N TYR A 36 -6.47 24.15 1.24
CA TYR A 36 -5.08 24.08 1.70
C TYR A 36 -4.53 25.47 2.04
N GLU A 37 -3.98 25.60 3.24
CA GLU A 37 -3.26 26.78 3.67
C GLU A 37 -1.75 26.55 3.53
N SER A 38 -1.11 27.42 2.73
CA SER A 38 0.33 27.36 2.51
C SER A 38 1.10 27.62 3.80
N ILE A 39 2.07 26.75 4.06
CA ILE A 39 2.87 26.82 5.27
C ILE A 39 3.92 27.89 5.09
N THR A 40 3.78 28.95 5.88
CA THR A 40 4.71 30.07 5.84
C THR A 40 6.03 29.70 6.53
N VAL A 41 7.14 30.27 6.04
CA VAL A 41 8.47 30.16 6.69
C VAL A 41 8.41 30.58 8.17
N ALA A 42 7.53 31.52 8.53
CA ALA A 42 7.30 31.94 9.91
C ALA A 42 6.70 30.84 10.81
N MET A 43 5.85 29.95 10.28
CA MET A 43 5.35 28.78 11.01
C MET A 43 6.46 27.75 11.25
N ILE A 44 7.36 27.56 10.28
CA ILE A 44 8.53 26.68 10.42
C ILE A 44 9.47 27.23 11.50
N LEU A 45 9.70 28.55 11.53
CA LEU A 45 10.56 29.22 12.51
C LEU A 45 9.99 29.29 13.95
N LYS A 46 8.67 29.20 14.13
CA LYS A 46 8.02 29.15 15.47
C LYS A 46 8.31 27.84 16.20
N ASN A 47 8.47 26.73 15.45
CA ASN A 47 9.00 25.48 15.99
C ASN A 47 10.53 25.59 16.01
N LYS A 48 11.12 25.77 17.19
CA LYS A 48 12.55 26.09 17.45
C LYS A 48 13.58 25.01 17.00
N ASN A 49 13.36 24.29 15.91
CA ASN A 49 14.32 23.32 15.38
C ASN A 49 15.17 23.93 14.26
N ARG A 50 16.48 23.70 14.38
CA ARG A 50 17.55 24.26 13.54
C ARG A 50 17.32 24.03 12.04
N ILE A 51 17.72 25.04 11.26
CA ILE A 51 17.58 25.22 9.81
C ILE A 51 18.48 24.25 8.99
N GLU A 52 18.98 23.15 9.57
CA GLU A 52 19.84 22.19 8.85
C GLU A 52 19.04 21.15 8.03
N GLU A 53 17.72 21.01 8.25
CA GLU A 53 16.82 20.05 7.55
C GLU A 53 15.73 20.75 6.71
N GLY A 54 16.02 21.93 6.16
CA GLY A 54 15.02 22.90 5.65
C GLY A 54 13.98 22.39 4.65
N GLU A 55 14.33 21.51 3.71
CA GLU A 55 13.37 21.01 2.70
C GLU A 55 12.52 19.83 3.20
N TYR A 56 13.13 18.88 3.91
CA TYR A 56 12.41 17.71 4.46
C TYR A 56 11.44 18.13 5.56
N ALA A 57 11.87 19.03 6.46
CA ALA A 57 10.99 19.58 7.49
C ALA A 57 9.86 20.43 6.87
N ALA A 58 10.15 21.19 5.81
CA ALA A 58 9.12 21.96 5.11
C ALA A 58 8.10 21.06 4.42
N ASN A 59 8.52 19.99 3.75
CA ASN A 59 7.62 19.06 3.06
C ASN A 59 6.77 18.23 4.05
N GLU A 60 7.35 17.75 5.14
CA GLU A 60 6.58 17.03 6.17
C GLU A 60 5.47 17.90 6.76
N MET A 61 5.74 19.20 6.97
CA MET A 61 4.71 20.12 7.43
C MET A 61 3.56 20.26 6.42
N ARG A 62 3.78 20.10 5.10
CA ARG A 62 2.72 20.21 4.07
C ARG A 62 1.68 19.10 4.12
N LYS A 63 1.86 18.08 4.97
CA LYS A 63 0.89 17.01 5.13
C LYS A 63 -0.46 17.53 5.64
N ILE A 64 -1.50 16.80 5.26
CA ILE A 64 -2.90 17.10 5.60
C ILE A 64 -3.07 17.25 7.13
N ALA A 65 -2.41 16.40 7.93
CA ALA A 65 -2.52 16.40 9.38
C ALA A 65 -2.06 17.71 10.07
N TYR A 66 -1.29 18.56 9.39
CA TYR A 66 -0.83 19.84 9.92
C TYR A 66 -1.64 21.04 9.42
N GLN A 67 -2.66 20.81 8.59
CA GLN A 67 -3.57 21.85 8.15
C GLN A 67 -4.49 22.29 9.30
N PRO A 68 -4.99 23.53 9.30
CA PRO A 68 -5.95 23.98 10.32
C PRO A 68 -7.26 23.19 10.30
N ASP A 69 -7.70 22.76 9.11
CA ASP A 69 -8.85 21.88 8.91
C ASP A 69 -8.46 20.65 8.06
N PRO A 70 -7.82 19.64 8.66
CA PRO A 70 -7.37 18.44 7.95
C PRO A 70 -8.52 17.66 7.30
N ALA A 71 -9.69 17.65 7.95
CA ALA A 71 -10.84 16.89 7.49
C ALA A 71 -11.38 17.43 6.15
N LYS A 72 -11.43 18.76 6.01
CA LYS A 72 -11.86 19.40 4.77
C LYS A 72 -10.87 19.16 3.62
N VAL A 73 -9.58 19.31 3.87
CA VAL A 73 -8.53 19.03 2.87
C VAL A 73 -8.58 17.57 2.44
N LEU A 74 -8.75 16.64 3.39
CA LEU A 74 -8.86 15.21 3.09
C LEU A 74 -10.10 14.89 2.23
N ALA A 75 -11.24 15.50 2.54
CA ALA A 75 -12.47 15.31 1.75
C ALA A 75 -12.28 15.77 0.30
N GLU A 76 -11.67 16.94 0.08
CA GLU A 76 -11.35 17.45 -1.26
C GLU A 76 -10.38 16.51 -2.01
N ILE A 77 -9.40 15.93 -1.31
CA ILE A 77 -8.47 14.93 -1.88
C ILE A 77 -9.22 13.67 -2.29
N LYS A 78 -10.04 13.08 -1.40
CA LYS A 78 -10.87 11.90 -1.71
C LYS A 78 -11.84 12.16 -2.87
N GLU A 79 -12.32 13.40 -3.00
CA GLU A 79 -13.17 13.78 -4.12
C GLU A 79 -12.45 13.77 -5.47
N ARG A 80 -11.24 14.35 -5.50
CA ARG A 80 -10.44 14.57 -6.71
C ARG A 80 -9.51 13.42 -7.06
N TYR A 81 -9.18 12.55 -6.11
CA TYR A 81 -8.30 11.41 -6.35
C TYR A 81 -8.92 10.51 -7.41
N VAL A 82 -8.12 10.22 -8.43
CA VAL A 82 -8.46 9.24 -9.46
C VAL A 82 -7.47 8.10 -9.31
N ASP A 83 -7.98 6.89 -9.06
CA ASP A 83 -7.18 5.66 -9.00
C ASP A 83 -6.60 5.34 -10.39
N ALA A 84 -5.46 5.96 -10.66
CA ALA A 84 -4.65 5.79 -11.85
C ALA A 84 -3.66 4.62 -11.71
N SER A 85 -3.65 3.92 -10.58
CA SER A 85 -2.78 2.77 -10.27
C SER A 85 -3.18 1.52 -11.07
N PHE A 86 -3.35 1.64 -12.40
CA PHE A 86 -3.53 0.51 -13.31
C PHE A 86 -2.19 -0.20 -13.50
N THR A 87 -1.76 -0.87 -12.44
CA THR A 87 -0.53 -1.65 -12.44
C THR A 87 -0.85 -3.04 -12.96
N PHE A 88 -0.16 -3.48 -14.02
CA PHE A 88 -0.16 -4.87 -14.46
C PHE A 88 0.02 -5.80 -13.26
N SER A 89 -0.54 -7.01 -13.28
CA SER A 89 -0.37 -7.96 -12.16
C SER A 89 1.08 -8.45 -12.04
N PHE A 90 1.83 -8.41 -13.14
CA PHE A 90 3.21 -8.88 -13.20
C PHE A 90 3.93 -8.28 -14.40
N ARG A 91 5.26 -8.28 -14.34
CA ARG A 91 6.16 -7.95 -15.45
C ARG A 91 7.03 -9.14 -15.84
N VAL A 92 7.55 -9.14 -17.06
CA VAL A 92 8.52 -10.14 -17.51
C VAL A 92 9.84 -9.95 -16.77
N ALA A 93 10.36 -11.02 -16.16
CA ALA A 93 11.63 -10.97 -15.44
C ALA A 93 12.80 -10.65 -16.39
N PRO A 94 13.85 -9.93 -15.92
CA PRO A 94 15.06 -9.70 -16.69
C PRO A 94 15.68 -11.02 -17.18
N PHE A 95 16.31 -10.99 -18.36
CA PHE A 95 16.84 -12.20 -19.01
C PHE A 95 17.77 -13.02 -18.12
N LYS A 96 18.64 -12.37 -17.34
CA LYS A 96 19.54 -13.03 -16.37
C LYS A 96 18.78 -13.81 -15.28
N VAL A 97 17.67 -13.25 -14.78
CA VAL A 97 16.82 -13.91 -13.78
C VAL A 97 16.05 -15.08 -14.41
N ARG A 98 15.57 -14.91 -15.65
CA ARG A 98 14.90 -15.98 -16.40
C ARG A 98 15.83 -17.16 -16.68
N LEU A 99 17.11 -16.92 -17.00
CA LEU A 99 18.11 -17.97 -17.17
C LEU A 99 18.27 -18.83 -15.91
N SER A 100 18.29 -18.20 -14.73
CA SER A 100 18.33 -18.95 -13.45
C SER A 100 17.07 -19.79 -13.22
N ALA A 101 15.91 -19.36 -13.74
CA ALA A 101 14.66 -20.12 -13.66
C ALA A 101 14.71 -21.45 -14.44
N PHE A 102 15.53 -21.54 -15.50
CA PHE A 102 15.71 -22.79 -16.27
C PHE A 102 16.47 -23.88 -15.49
N PHE A 103 17.31 -23.53 -14.51
CA PHE A 103 18.11 -24.47 -13.72
C PHE A 103 17.46 -24.89 -12.39
N GLY A 104 16.11 -24.83 -12.32
CA GLY A 104 15.34 -25.29 -11.17
C GLY A 104 14.58 -24.21 -10.41
N GLY A 105 14.20 -23.11 -11.07
CA GLY A 105 13.32 -22.05 -10.54
C GLY A 105 14.05 -20.85 -9.92
N SER A 106 13.45 -19.65 -10.04
CA SER A 106 14.04 -18.42 -9.47
C SER A 106 13.92 -18.36 -7.94
N ALA A 107 14.82 -17.60 -7.30
CA ALA A 107 14.75 -17.32 -5.87
C ALA A 107 13.42 -16.68 -5.46
N THR A 108 12.94 -15.70 -6.23
CA THR A 108 11.65 -15.01 -6.00
C THR A 108 10.46 -15.96 -6.09
N GLY A 109 10.39 -16.81 -7.12
CA GLY A 109 9.28 -17.75 -7.29
C GLY A 109 9.22 -18.80 -6.18
N LYS A 110 10.38 -19.32 -5.77
CA LYS A 110 10.51 -20.22 -4.61
C LYS A 110 10.13 -19.54 -3.31
N TYR A 111 10.54 -18.28 -3.13
CA TYR A 111 10.18 -17.49 -1.96
C TYR A 111 8.66 -17.29 -1.87
N ILE A 112 8.01 -16.87 -2.96
CA ILE A 112 6.55 -16.71 -3.03
C ILE A 112 5.85 -18.04 -2.68
N ALA A 113 6.28 -19.16 -3.26
CA ALA A 113 5.70 -20.46 -2.97
C ALA A 113 5.84 -20.83 -1.48
N LYS A 114 7.03 -20.64 -0.92
CA LYS A 114 7.29 -20.93 0.50
C LYS A 114 6.47 -20.02 1.41
N LEU A 115 6.37 -18.74 1.08
CA LEU A 115 5.57 -17.78 1.83
C LEU A 115 4.10 -18.20 1.86
N ILE A 116 3.51 -18.53 0.70
CA ILE A 116 2.12 -18.98 0.62
C ILE A 116 1.89 -20.24 1.47
N GLN A 117 2.83 -21.20 1.45
CA GLN A 117 2.77 -22.40 2.30
C GLN A 117 2.80 -22.08 3.78
N ASN A 118 3.64 -21.13 4.21
CA ASN A 118 3.73 -20.72 5.61
C ASN A 118 2.40 -20.14 6.13
N TYR A 119 1.57 -19.60 5.24
CA TYR A 119 0.24 -19.07 5.54
C TYR A 119 -0.89 -20.09 5.28
N GLY A 120 -0.56 -21.37 5.08
CA GLY A 120 -1.51 -22.48 5.07
C GLY A 120 -2.21 -22.75 3.74
N GLU A 121 -1.76 -22.15 2.65
CA GLU A 121 -2.35 -22.33 1.31
C GLU A 121 -1.46 -23.19 0.40
N ASP A 122 -2.06 -23.86 -0.59
CA ASP A 122 -1.31 -24.51 -1.67
C ASP A 122 -0.90 -23.46 -2.72
N PRO A 123 0.42 -23.19 -2.90
CA PRO A 123 0.88 -22.26 -3.91
C PRO A 123 0.37 -22.60 -5.29
N LYS A 124 0.18 -23.87 -5.65
CA LYS A 124 -0.24 -24.26 -7.00
C LYS A 124 -1.69 -23.92 -7.31
N LEU A 125 -2.54 -23.76 -6.28
CA LEU A 125 -3.98 -23.54 -6.43
C LEU A 125 -4.40 -22.09 -6.16
N LEU A 126 -3.50 -21.26 -5.59
CA LEU A 126 -3.80 -19.89 -5.20
C LEU A 126 -4.30 -19.00 -6.36
N TRP A 127 -3.96 -19.32 -7.61
CA TRP A 127 -4.43 -18.59 -8.79
C TRP A 127 -5.95 -18.44 -8.85
N GLN A 128 -6.71 -19.42 -8.35
CA GLN A 128 -8.17 -19.39 -8.35
C GLN A 128 -8.69 -18.26 -7.47
N LYS A 129 -8.12 -18.13 -6.26
CA LYS A 129 -8.47 -17.07 -5.30
C LYS A 129 -7.98 -15.70 -5.75
N LEU A 130 -6.89 -15.66 -6.52
CA LEU A 130 -6.33 -14.42 -7.06
C LEU A 130 -7.03 -13.94 -8.35
N GLY A 131 -7.88 -14.78 -8.96
CA GLY A 131 -8.54 -14.49 -10.23
C GLY A 131 -7.55 -14.41 -11.41
N LEU A 132 -6.49 -15.21 -11.39
CA LEU A 132 -5.46 -15.25 -12.45
C LEU A 132 -5.63 -16.47 -13.34
N ALA A 133 -5.10 -16.41 -14.57
CA ALA A 133 -4.96 -17.63 -15.37
C ALA A 133 -3.88 -18.54 -14.77
N GLU A 134 -4.17 -19.85 -14.69
CA GLU A 134 -3.22 -20.84 -14.14
C GLU A 134 -1.85 -20.79 -14.82
N LYS A 135 -1.82 -20.58 -16.15
CA LYS A 135 -0.57 -20.47 -16.93
C LYS A 135 0.33 -19.32 -16.45
N ASP A 136 -0.26 -18.18 -16.12
CA ASP A 136 0.47 -16.97 -15.74
C ASP A 136 0.98 -17.10 -14.32
N TRP A 137 0.16 -17.71 -13.45
CA TRP A 137 0.58 -18.04 -12.10
C TRP A 137 1.72 -19.06 -12.06
N LYS A 138 1.69 -20.10 -12.90
CA LYS A 138 2.82 -21.02 -13.08
C LYS A 138 4.08 -20.30 -13.54
N ALA A 139 3.95 -19.28 -14.38
CA ALA A 139 5.08 -18.45 -14.81
C ALA A 139 5.63 -17.58 -13.66
N VAL A 140 4.78 -17.06 -12.78
CA VAL A 140 5.18 -16.37 -11.54
C VAL A 140 5.95 -17.32 -10.62
N LEU A 141 5.41 -18.49 -10.30
CA LEU A 141 6.06 -19.45 -9.40
C LEU A 141 7.39 -19.98 -9.95
N ARG A 142 7.54 -20.05 -11.26
CA ARG A 142 8.81 -20.38 -11.92
C ARG A 142 9.80 -19.22 -11.93
N GLY A 143 9.34 -17.98 -11.76
CA GLY A 143 10.16 -16.78 -11.82
C GLY A 143 10.33 -16.17 -13.20
N TYR A 144 9.50 -16.57 -14.16
CA TYR A 144 9.44 -15.91 -15.48
C TYR A 144 8.76 -14.56 -15.38
N PHE A 145 7.79 -14.44 -14.48
CA PHE A 145 7.07 -13.22 -14.17
C PHE A 145 7.37 -12.78 -12.74
N ILE A 146 7.59 -11.48 -12.57
CA ILE A 146 7.77 -10.85 -11.26
C ILE A 146 6.45 -10.18 -10.92
N PRO A 147 5.81 -10.52 -9.79
CA PRO A 147 4.60 -9.83 -9.33
C PRO A 147 4.83 -8.32 -9.18
N GLU A 148 3.85 -7.55 -9.61
CA GLU A 148 3.79 -6.12 -9.34
C GLU A 148 2.95 -5.84 -8.08
N LYS A 149 2.96 -4.59 -7.60
CA LYS A 149 2.24 -4.16 -6.40
C LYS A 149 0.81 -4.67 -6.31
N SER A 150 0.05 -4.58 -7.42
CA SER A 150 -1.35 -5.01 -7.45
C SER A 150 -1.54 -6.48 -7.07
N LEU A 151 -0.69 -7.38 -7.58
CA LEU A 151 -0.72 -8.80 -7.23
C LEU A 151 -0.17 -9.04 -5.83
N ILE A 152 0.87 -8.32 -5.41
CA ILE A 152 1.44 -8.42 -4.06
C ILE A 152 0.38 -8.02 -3.01
N TYR A 153 -0.38 -6.96 -3.26
CA TYR A 153 -1.47 -6.52 -2.38
C TYR A 153 -2.60 -7.54 -2.31
N LYS A 154 -2.99 -8.15 -3.44
CA LYS A 154 -3.94 -9.26 -3.44
C LYS A 154 -3.46 -10.41 -2.57
N ILE A 155 -2.23 -10.90 -2.79
CA ILE A 155 -1.65 -11.99 -2.00
C ILE A 155 -1.60 -11.62 -0.52
N THR A 156 -1.16 -10.40 -0.21
CA THR A 156 -1.02 -9.90 1.17
C THR A 156 -2.36 -9.86 1.90
N LEU A 157 -3.37 -9.23 1.30
CA LEU A 157 -4.67 -9.05 1.92
C LEU A 157 -5.48 -10.36 1.95
N LEU A 158 -5.34 -11.21 0.94
CA LEU A 158 -6.01 -12.51 0.88
C LEU A 158 -5.50 -13.47 1.95
N LEU A 159 -4.18 -13.50 2.18
CA LEU A 159 -3.55 -14.45 3.10
C LEU A 159 -3.34 -13.89 4.50
N GLY A 160 -3.63 -12.60 4.72
CA GLY A 160 -3.34 -11.94 5.99
C GLY A 160 -1.84 -11.86 6.29
N ILE A 161 -1.01 -11.58 5.28
CA ILE A 161 0.45 -11.57 5.40
C ILE A 161 0.88 -10.47 6.35
N SER A 162 1.72 -10.84 7.33
CA SER A 162 2.30 -9.92 8.30
C SER A 162 3.06 -8.79 7.62
N ARG A 163 3.18 -7.65 8.32
CA ARG A 163 3.95 -6.50 7.83
C ARG A 163 5.38 -6.86 7.41
N GLU A 164 6.08 -7.66 8.21
CA GLU A 164 7.48 -8.03 7.96
C GLU A 164 7.61 -8.88 6.68
N ASP A 165 6.74 -9.87 6.54
CA ASP A 165 6.72 -10.73 5.34
C ASP A 165 6.25 -9.96 4.10
N ASN A 166 5.32 -9.02 4.24
CA ASN A 166 4.86 -8.16 3.16
C ASN A 166 6.00 -7.27 2.64
N PHE A 167 6.77 -6.62 3.53
CA PHE A 167 7.94 -5.85 3.09
C PHE A 167 8.96 -6.72 2.38
N LYS A 168 9.24 -7.89 2.94
CA LYS A 168 10.18 -8.82 2.32
C LYS A 168 9.69 -9.29 0.95
N LEU A 169 8.40 -9.60 0.81
CA LEU A 169 7.79 -9.93 -0.47
C LEU A 169 7.89 -8.78 -1.49
N MET A 170 7.60 -7.54 -1.08
CA MET A 170 7.77 -6.38 -1.94
C MET A 170 9.22 -6.22 -2.38
N GLN A 171 10.17 -6.34 -1.45
CA GLN A 171 11.61 -6.24 -1.73
C GLN A 171 12.08 -7.31 -2.72
N GLU A 172 11.66 -8.58 -2.54
CA GLU A 172 11.99 -9.70 -3.45
C GLU A 172 11.43 -9.51 -4.87
N CYS A 173 10.33 -8.74 -5.00
CA CYS A 173 9.74 -8.37 -6.29
C CYS A 173 10.28 -7.03 -6.85
N GLY A 174 11.09 -6.31 -6.08
CA GLY A 174 11.62 -5.00 -6.43
C GLY A 174 10.57 -3.88 -6.39
N CYS A 175 9.57 -4.01 -5.52
CA CYS A 175 8.54 -3.02 -5.26
C CYS A 175 8.72 -2.39 -3.87
N TYR A 176 8.21 -1.18 -3.68
CA TYR A 176 8.21 -0.46 -2.40
C TYR A 176 6.93 0.35 -2.27
N TYR A 177 6.47 0.61 -1.04
CA TYR A 177 5.38 1.55 -0.82
C TYR A 177 5.78 2.96 -1.29
N ASP A 178 4.89 3.58 -2.05
CA ASP A 178 4.97 4.97 -2.47
C ASP A 178 3.83 5.73 -1.79
N PHE A 179 4.17 6.57 -0.81
CA PHE A 179 3.16 7.31 -0.05
C PHE A 179 2.55 8.49 -0.82
N ALA A 180 2.98 8.76 -2.05
CA ALA A 180 2.24 9.61 -2.98
C ALA A 180 1.08 8.87 -3.67
N ASP A 181 1.03 7.53 -3.63
CA ASP A 181 -0.11 6.75 -4.10
C ASP A 181 -1.08 6.47 -2.94
N ALA A 182 -2.34 6.90 -3.06
CA ALA A 182 -3.35 6.68 -2.03
C ALA A 182 -3.58 5.19 -1.73
N ARG A 183 -3.49 4.33 -2.75
CA ARG A 183 -3.62 2.87 -2.61
C ARG A 183 -2.55 2.31 -1.70
N ASP A 184 -1.32 2.77 -1.86
CA ASP A 184 -0.18 2.32 -1.05
C ASP A 184 -0.35 2.76 0.40
N VAL A 185 -0.83 3.97 0.67
CA VAL A 185 -1.15 4.45 2.02
C VAL A 185 -2.24 3.58 2.67
N VAL A 186 -3.35 3.34 1.95
CA VAL A 186 -4.48 2.55 2.45
C VAL A 186 -4.07 1.10 2.71
N VAL A 187 -3.39 0.45 1.76
CA VAL A 187 -2.92 -0.93 1.93
C VAL A 187 -1.91 -1.01 3.07
N ARG A 188 -1.01 -0.03 3.19
CA ARG A 188 -0.05 0.02 4.28
C ARG A 188 -0.74 0.09 5.64
N TYR A 189 -1.80 0.88 5.77
CA TYR A 189 -2.61 0.92 6.99
C TYR A 189 -3.22 -0.45 7.30
N LEU A 190 -3.89 -1.07 6.31
CA LEU A 190 -4.52 -2.38 6.49
C LEU A 190 -3.51 -3.45 6.95
N VAL A 191 -2.29 -3.42 6.41
CA VAL A 191 -1.21 -4.35 6.80
C VAL A 191 -0.63 -4.02 8.17
N ASP A 192 -0.34 -2.75 8.47
CA ASP A 192 0.26 -2.33 9.73
C ASP A 192 -0.68 -2.62 10.92
N TYR A 193 -1.99 -2.46 10.72
CA TYR A 193 -3.02 -2.69 11.74
C TYR A 193 -3.71 -4.07 11.64
N ARG A 194 -3.22 -4.95 10.75
CA ARG A 194 -3.72 -6.32 10.54
C ARG A 194 -5.23 -6.40 10.24
N VAL A 195 -5.74 -5.43 9.48
CA VAL A 195 -7.13 -5.40 9.04
C VAL A 195 -7.27 -6.24 7.77
N TYR A 196 -7.56 -7.52 7.95
CA TYR A 196 -7.76 -8.48 6.84
C TYR A 196 -9.21 -8.92 6.67
N ASN A 197 -10.13 -8.33 7.43
CA ASN A 197 -11.56 -8.56 7.25
C ASN A 197 -12.02 -7.97 5.89
N ARG A 198 -12.70 -8.80 5.09
CA ARG A 198 -13.10 -8.45 3.72
C ARG A 198 -14.00 -7.21 3.63
N GLU A 199 -14.97 -7.10 4.54
CA GLU A 199 -15.90 -5.97 4.59
C GLU A 199 -15.17 -4.66 4.92
N MET A 200 -14.23 -4.68 5.88
CA MET A 200 -13.42 -3.52 6.23
C MET A 200 -12.47 -3.12 5.09
N ILE A 201 -11.87 -4.08 4.40
CA ILE A 201 -11.06 -3.81 3.20
C ILE A 201 -11.91 -3.13 2.13
N ASP A 202 -13.08 -3.69 1.81
CA ASP A 202 -13.96 -3.13 0.78
C ASP A 202 -14.41 -1.72 1.13
N ARG A 203 -14.76 -1.47 2.40
CA ARG A 203 -15.12 -0.14 2.89
C ARG A 203 -13.97 0.86 2.79
N ALA A 204 -12.74 0.47 3.16
CA ALA A 204 -11.58 1.34 3.00
C ALA A 204 -11.33 1.69 1.52
N PHE A 205 -11.53 0.73 0.62
CA PHE A 205 -11.35 0.95 -0.80
C PHE A 205 -12.45 1.83 -1.38
N GLU A 206 -13.70 1.64 -0.95
CA GLU A 206 -14.83 2.49 -1.33
C GLU A 206 -14.66 3.94 -0.84
N GLU A 207 -14.26 4.12 0.41
CA GLU A 207 -14.02 5.44 1.02
C GLU A 207 -12.99 6.27 0.22
N TYR A 208 -11.92 5.61 -0.25
CA TYR A 208 -10.86 6.24 -1.03
C TYR A 208 -11.04 6.09 -2.54
N LYS A 209 -12.21 5.65 -3.00
CA LYS A 209 -12.56 5.43 -4.42
C LYS A 209 -11.53 4.57 -5.18
N LEU A 210 -10.91 3.63 -4.49
CA LEU A 210 -9.93 2.70 -5.03
C LEU A 210 -10.63 1.50 -5.66
N ARG A 211 -10.11 1.00 -6.79
CA ARG A 211 -10.61 -0.25 -7.35
C ARG A 211 -10.31 -1.40 -6.41
N LYS A 212 -11.35 -2.19 -6.13
CA LYS A 212 -11.28 -3.41 -5.31
C LYS A 212 -10.25 -4.39 -5.88
N LEU A 213 -9.49 -5.02 -4.96
CA LEU A 213 -8.42 -5.96 -5.31
C LEU A 213 -8.86 -7.42 -5.21
N LEU A 214 -9.59 -7.77 -4.14
CA LEU A 214 -10.17 -9.09 -3.96
C LEU A 214 -11.62 -9.10 -4.47
#